data_AF-A0A5C5SVG1-F1
#
_entry.id   AF-A0A5C5SVG1-F1
#
_cell.length_a   1.000
_cell.length_b   1.000
_cell.length_c   1.000
_cell.angle_alpha   90.00
_cell.angle_beta   90.00
_cell.angle_gamma   90.00
#
_symmetry.space_group_name_H-M   'P 1'
#
loop_
_entity.id
_entity.type
_entity.pdbx_description
1 polymer ?
#
loop_
_entity_poly.entity_id
_entity_poly.type
_entity_poly.pdbx_seq_one_letter_code
_entity_poly.pdbx_strand_id
1 'polypeptide(L)'
;MVGAVALSNYVVQFEIFTLSVLGTVTWGALTYPVTFFVTDLANRAFGPQRARQVIYAGFAVGVVVSLLLAPWRIAVASGTAFLVGQLLDIAVFNRLRQAPWWQAPFAGSALGSIIDTVLFFCVAFIGIFPLLPAGLGPSVLSLIQGDLIVKLSFALFFLAPFRALMGRIVPMKPITASR
;
A
#
# COMPACT_ATOMS: atom_id res chain seq x y z
N MET A 1 -2.93 4.22 11.05
CA MET A 1 -2.42 4.70 9.74
C MET A 1 -1.16 5.53 9.93
N VAL A 2 -1.20 6.68 10.61
CA VAL A 2 -0.03 7.55 10.86
C VAL A 2 1.21 6.78 11.32
N GLY A 3 1.09 5.98 12.38
CA GLY A 3 2.23 5.19 12.89
C GLY A 3 2.76 4.15 11.90
N ALA A 4 1.89 3.53 11.08
CA ALA A 4 2.32 2.58 10.06
C ALA A 4 3.12 3.28 8.95
N VAL A 5 2.61 4.42 8.45
CA VAL A 5 3.29 5.21 7.42
C VAL A 5 4.63 5.77 7.92
N ALA A 6 4.64 6.36 9.12
CA ALA A 6 5.86 6.90 9.71
C ALA A 6 6.92 5.82 9.95
N LEU A 7 6.51 4.65 10.47
CA LEU A 7 7.39 3.51 10.64
C LEU A 7 7.96 3.07 9.30
N SER A 8 7.13 2.81 8.29
CA SER A 8 7.58 2.36 6.98
C SER A 8 8.57 3.32 6.32
N ASN A 9 8.32 4.63 6.41
CA ASN A 9 9.24 5.64 5.89
C ASN A 9 10.56 5.70 6.66
N TYR A 10 10.55 5.45 7.97
CA TYR A 10 11.77 5.39 8.77
C TYR A 10 12.56 4.12 8.52
N VAL A 11 11.91 2.96 8.46
CA VAL A 11 12.61 1.67 8.38
C VAL A 11 13.00 1.27 6.96
N VAL A 12 12.54 1.99 5.92
CA VAL A 12 12.92 1.72 4.52
C VAL A 12 14.42 1.83 4.28
N GLN A 13 15.14 2.62 5.09
CA GLN A 13 16.60 2.76 4.99
C GLN A 13 17.38 1.53 5.48
N PHE A 14 16.71 0.59 6.16
CA PHE A 14 17.34 -0.62 6.68
C PHE A 14 17.05 -1.81 5.76
N GLU A 15 18.11 -2.37 5.20
CA GLU A 15 18.06 -3.55 4.33
C GLU A 15 17.94 -4.84 5.15
N ILE A 16 17.22 -5.82 4.60
CA ILE A 16 17.11 -7.17 5.19
C ILE A 16 18.01 -8.13 4.42
N PHE A 17 17.82 -8.20 3.10
CA PHE A 17 18.63 -8.99 2.20
C PHE A 17 18.50 -8.47 0.77
N THR A 18 19.50 -8.79 -0.05
CA THR A 18 19.51 -8.45 -1.48
C THR A 18 19.53 -9.72 -2.30
N LEU A 19 18.53 -9.87 -3.17
CA LEU A 19 18.43 -10.97 -4.12
C LEU A 19 18.79 -10.44 -5.52
N SER A 20 19.62 -11.19 -6.26
CA SER A 20 20.05 -10.80 -7.61
C SER A 20 18.87 -10.57 -8.58
N VAL A 21 17.75 -11.27 -8.37
CA VAL A 21 16.58 -11.21 -9.25
C VAL A 21 15.50 -10.23 -8.74
N LEU A 22 15.37 -10.08 -7.41
CA LEU A 22 14.27 -9.30 -6.79
C LEU A 22 14.72 -7.92 -6.28
N GLY A 23 16.03 -7.63 -6.32
CA GLY A 23 16.60 -6.44 -5.71
C GLY A 23 16.67 -6.53 -4.18
N THR A 24 16.87 -5.37 -3.57
CA THR A 24 17.00 -5.24 -2.11
C THR A 24 15.64 -5.19 -1.44
N VAL A 25 15.40 -6.10 -0.51
CA VAL A 25 14.22 -6.09 0.36
C VAL A 25 14.56 -5.31 1.63
N THR A 26 13.77 -4.28 1.93
CA THR A 26 13.94 -3.43 3.12
C THR A 26 12.85 -3.69 4.15
N TRP A 27 13.09 -3.26 5.39
CA TRP A 27 12.04 -3.27 6.42
C TRP A 27 10.84 -2.38 6.06
N GLY A 28 11.06 -1.36 5.23
CA GLY A 28 9.98 -0.54 4.67
C GLY A 28 9.01 -1.35 3.83
N ALA A 29 9.52 -2.21 2.94
CA ALA A 29 8.72 -3.07 2.08
C ALA A 29 7.85 -4.07 2.88
N LEU A 30 8.34 -4.55 4.04
CA LEU A 30 7.57 -5.46 4.90
C LEU A 30 6.52 -4.74 5.75
N THR A 31 6.80 -3.51 6.18
CA THR A 31 5.90 -2.76 7.06
C THR A 31 4.82 -2.00 6.30
N TYR A 32 5.09 -1.60 5.06
CA TYR A 32 4.16 -0.81 4.25
C TYR A 32 2.81 -1.50 3.97
N PRO A 33 2.74 -2.83 3.69
CA PRO A 33 1.47 -3.54 3.52
C PRO A 33 0.49 -3.41 4.70
N VAL A 34 0.99 -3.11 5.91
CA VAL A 34 0.15 -2.83 7.09
C VAL A 34 -0.76 -1.62 6.85
N THR A 35 -0.35 -0.66 6.01
CA THR A 35 -1.17 0.52 5.68
C THR A 35 -2.46 0.14 4.97
N PHE A 36 -2.40 -0.75 3.96
CA PHE A 36 -3.57 -1.29 3.28
C PHE A 36 -4.47 -2.08 4.23
N PHE A 37 -3.89 -2.92 5.09
CA PHE A 37 -4.65 -3.63 6.11
C PHE A 37 -5.41 -2.68 7.05
N VAL A 38 -4.78 -1.59 7.48
CA VAL A 38 -5.43 -0.55 8.29
C VAL A 38 -6.55 0.14 7.51
N THR A 39 -6.35 0.42 6.23
CA THR A 39 -7.38 1.01 5.35
C THR A 39 -8.58 0.09 5.22
N ASP A 40 -8.39 -1.20 4.97
CA ASP A 40 -9.44 -2.21 4.89
C ASP A 40 -10.29 -2.26 6.17
N LEU A 41 -9.62 -2.32 7.33
CA LEU A 41 -10.30 -2.32 8.62
C LEU A 41 -11.09 -1.03 8.85
N ALA A 42 -10.49 0.13 8.55
CA ALA A 42 -11.14 1.42 8.69
C ALA A 42 -12.34 1.55 7.75
N ASN A 43 -12.22 1.10 6.50
CA ASN A 43 -13.28 1.16 5.50
C ASN A 43 -14.45 0.22 5.84
N ARG A 44 -14.14 -0.95 6.41
CA ARG A 44 -15.16 -1.88 6.90
C ARG A 44 -15.91 -1.30 8.11
N ALA A 45 -15.18 -0.84 9.12
CA ALA A 45 -15.72 -0.34 10.38
C ALA A 45 -16.49 0.99 10.20
N PHE A 46 -15.87 1.93 9.46
CA PHE A 46 -16.26 3.33 9.47
C PHE A 46 -16.64 3.88 8.09
N GLY A 47 -16.61 3.04 7.05
CA GLY A 47 -17.01 3.39 5.69
C GLY A 47 -15.98 4.24 4.93
N PRO A 48 -16.26 4.51 3.64
CA PRO A 48 -15.32 5.18 2.73
C PRO A 48 -14.90 6.57 3.22
N GLN A 49 -15.83 7.36 3.75
CA GLN A 49 -15.57 8.75 4.11
C GLN A 49 -14.55 8.86 5.24
N ARG A 50 -14.73 8.07 6.31
CA ARG A 50 -13.79 8.05 7.44
C ARG A 50 -12.48 7.35 7.08
N ALA A 51 -12.52 6.30 6.25
CA ALA A 51 -11.30 5.67 5.75
C ALA A 51 -10.42 6.65 4.94
N ARG A 52 -11.02 7.51 4.11
CA ARG A 52 -10.28 8.59 3.42
C ARG A 52 -9.63 9.57 4.39
N GLN A 53 -10.32 9.97 5.46
CA GLN A 53 -9.73 10.84 6.50
C GLN A 53 -8.52 10.19 7.17
N VAL A 54 -8.59 8.88 7.46
CA VAL A 54 -7.48 8.11 8.02
C VAL A 54 -6.28 8.10 7.06
N ILE A 55 -6.51 7.92 5.75
CA ILE A 55 -5.47 8.01 4.71
C ILE A 55 -4.89 9.41 4.66
N TYR A 56 -5.70 10.47 4.65
CA TYR A 56 -5.20 11.84 4.56
C TYR A 56 -4.34 12.24 5.76
N ALA A 57 -4.71 11.80 6.96
CA ALA A 57 -3.86 11.97 8.16
C ALA A 57 -2.53 11.23 8.02
N GLY A 58 -2.56 9.99 7.51
CA GLY A 58 -1.36 9.21 7.19
C GLY A 58 -0.48 9.89 6.16
N PHE A 59 -1.08 10.38 5.08
CA PHE A 59 -0.41 11.07 3.98
C PHE A 59 0.30 12.34 4.46
N ALA A 60 -0.37 13.18 5.25
CA ALA A 60 0.22 14.41 5.76
C ALA A 60 1.51 14.13 6.55
N VAL A 61 1.49 13.13 7.44
CA VAL A 61 2.69 12.72 8.19
C VAL A 61 3.71 12.04 7.28
N GLY A 62 3.26 11.17 6.38
CA GLY A 62 4.12 10.47 5.43
C GLY A 62 4.95 11.44 4.58
N VAL A 63 4.31 12.47 4.03
CA VAL A 63 4.99 13.53 3.25
C VAL A 63 6.02 14.25 4.11
N VAL A 64 5.67 14.65 5.33
CA VAL A 64 6.63 15.33 6.23
C VAL A 64 7.83 14.43 6.51
N VAL A 65 7.61 13.18 6.91
CA VAL A 65 8.71 12.23 7.19
C VAL A 65 9.55 11.96 5.94
N SER A 66 8.92 11.76 4.78
CA SER A 66 9.64 11.54 3.52
C SER A 66 10.48 12.75 3.10
N LEU A 67 9.98 13.98 3.28
CA LEU A 67 10.74 15.20 2.97
C LEU A 67 11.93 15.40 3.92
N LEU A 68 11.86 14.88 5.14
CA LEU A 68 12.95 14.94 6.12
C LEU A 68 14.01 13.87 5.90
N LEU A 69 13.60 12.67 5.45
CA LEU A 69 14.49 11.50 5.35
C LEU A 69 14.95 11.17 3.93
N ALA A 70 14.30 11.72 2.90
CA ALA A 70 14.55 11.33 1.51
C ALA A 70 14.58 12.54 0.55
N PRO A 71 15.19 12.40 -0.64
CA PRO A 71 15.16 13.42 -1.67
C PRO A 71 13.73 13.79 -2.08
N TRP A 72 13.51 15.05 -2.49
CA TRP A 72 12.20 15.56 -2.88
C TRP A 72 11.48 14.69 -3.93
N ARG A 73 12.22 14.11 -4.89
CA ARG A 73 11.69 13.18 -5.89
C ARG A 73 11.06 11.94 -5.26
N ILE A 74 11.70 11.36 -4.24
CA ILE A 74 11.19 10.19 -3.51
C ILE A 74 9.95 10.56 -2.70
N ALA A 75 9.94 11.75 -2.07
CA ALA A 75 8.77 12.24 -1.36
C ALA A 75 7.56 12.44 -2.29
N VAL A 76 7.75 13.02 -3.48
CA VAL A 76 6.70 13.19 -4.50
C VAL A 76 6.20 11.83 -5.01
N ALA A 77 7.11 10.91 -5.31
CA ALA A 77 6.76 9.56 -5.76
C ALA A 77 5.95 8.81 -4.71
N SER A 78 6.44 8.78 -3.45
CA SER A 78 5.79 8.11 -2.33
C SER A 78 4.42 8.71 -2.02
N GLY A 79 4.32 10.04 -1.95
CA GLY A 79 3.06 10.71 -1.68
C GLY A 79 2.00 10.45 -2.74
N THR A 80 2.38 10.50 -4.02
CA THR A 80 1.47 10.25 -5.15
C THR A 80 1.02 8.79 -5.18
N ALA A 81 1.97 7.85 -5.07
CA ALA A 81 1.69 6.42 -5.03
C ALA A 81 0.74 6.06 -3.88
N PHE A 82 1.06 6.54 -2.67
CA PHE A 82 0.26 6.28 -1.47
C PHE A 82 -1.18 6.77 -1.63
N LEU A 83 -1.37 8.02 -2.06
CA LEU A 83 -2.74 8.54 -2.21
C LEU A 83 -3.53 7.77 -3.26
N VAL A 84 -2.95 7.54 -4.44
CA VAL A 84 -3.67 6.87 -5.53
C VAL A 84 -3.96 5.42 -5.15
N GLY A 85 -2.98 4.69 -4.61
CA GLY A 85 -3.13 3.29 -4.19
C GLY A 85 -4.18 3.11 -3.10
N GLN A 86 -4.12 3.93 -2.05
CA GLN A 86 -5.05 3.84 -0.92
C GLN A 86 -6.48 4.28 -1.28
N LEU A 87 -6.63 5.27 -2.15
CA LEU A 87 -7.96 5.68 -2.63
C LEU A 87 -8.57 4.64 -3.58
N LEU A 88 -7.74 4.01 -4.42
CA LEU A 88 -8.16 2.89 -5.28
C LEU A 88 -8.60 1.69 -4.44
N ASP A 89 -7.84 1.36 -3.40
CA ASP A 89 -8.18 0.30 -2.45
C ASP A 89 -9.59 0.54 -1.86
N ILE A 90 -9.86 1.72 -1.30
CA ILE A 90 -11.20 2.07 -0.80
C ILE A 90 -12.29 1.92 -1.87
N ALA A 91 -12.01 2.35 -3.10
CA ALA A 91 -12.97 2.30 -4.20
C ALA A 91 -13.30 0.85 -4.58
N VAL A 92 -12.29 0.01 -4.76
CA VAL A 92 -12.42 -1.42 -5.10
C VAL A 92 -13.10 -2.16 -3.95
N PHE A 93 -12.65 -1.96 -2.71
CA PHE A 93 -13.24 -2.58 -1.53
C PHE A 93 -14.73 -2.28 -1.43
N ASN A 94 -15.12 -1.00 -1.59
CA ASN A 94 -16.54 -0.63 -1.47
C ASN A 94 -17.38 -1.16 -2.64
N ARG A 95 -16.82 -1.24 -3.84
CA ARG A 95 -17.49 -1.87 -4.98
C ARG A 95 -17.73 -3.37 -4.75
N LEU A 96 -16.79 -4.04 -4.09
CA LEU A 96 -16.85 -5.47 -3.78
C LEU A 96 -17.40 -5.76 -2.36
N ARG A 97 -17.96 -4.77 -1.67
CA ARG A 97 -18.39 -4.89 -0.26
C ARG A 97 -19.45 -5.95 0.00
N GLN A 98 -20.21 -6.32 -1.03
CA GLN A 98 -21.24 -7.36 -1.01
C GLN A 98 -20.75 -8.72 -1.48
N ALA A 99 -19.52 -8.80 -1.99
CA ALA A 99 -18.89 -10.03 -2.40
C ALA A 99 -18.48 -10.87 -1.17
N PRO A 100 -18.01 -12.12 -1.35
CA PRO A 100 -17.44 -12.91 -0.26
C PRO A 100 -16.41 -12.11 0.54
N TRP A 101 -16.38 -12.33 1.84
CA TRP A 101 -15.65 -11.51 2.83
C TRP A 101 -14.18 -11.22 2.51
N TRP A 102 -13.52 -12.09 1.75
CA TRP A 102 -12.11 -11.99 1.39
C TRP A 102 -11.88 -11.19 0.11
N GLN A 103 -12.87 -11.10 -0.79
CA GLN A 103 -12.68 -10.50 -2.11
C GLN A 103 -12.49 -8.98 -2.02
N ALA A 104 -13.29 -8.30 -1.21
CA ALA A 104 -13.14 -6.87 -0.97
C ALA A 104 -11.75 -6.48 -0.44
N PRO A 105 -11.25 -7.02 0.69
CA PRO A 105 -9.92 -6.67 1.21
C PRO A 105 -8.79 -7.13 0.28
N PHE A 106 -8.87 -8.34 -0.28
CA PHE A 106 -7.80 -8.84 -1.14
C PHE A 106 -7.68 -8.04 -2.43
N ALA A 107 -8.79 -7.85 -3.17
CA ALA A 107 -8.74 -7.17 -4.45
C ALA A 107 -8.43 -5.67 -4.30
N GLY A 108 -8.94 -5.04 -3.23
CA GLY A 108 -8.61 -3.66 -2.90
C GLY A 108 -7.12 -3.48 -2.62
N SER A 109 -6.60 -4.21 -1.63
CA SER A 109 -5.17 -4.18 -1.26
C SER A 109 -4.26 -4.55 -2.43
N ALA A 110 -4.60 -5.57 -3.22
CA ALA A 110 -3.78 -6.02 -4.34
C ALA A 110 -3.73 -4.99 -5.48
N LEU A 111 -4.89 -4.49 -5.94
CA LEU A 111 -4.92 -3.49 -7.02
C LEU A 111 -4.34 -2.15 -6.57
N GLY A 112 -4.62 -1.75 -5.33
CA GLY A 112 -4.02 -0.57 -4.70
C GLY A 112 -2.50 -0.68 -4.65
N SER A 113 -1.97 -1.83 -4.21
CA SER A 113 -0.53 -2.09 -4.17
C SER A 113 0.12 -2.11 -5.55
N ILE A 114 -0.53 -2.69 -6.57
CA ILE A 114 -0.03 -2.70 -7.95
C ILE A 114 0.15 -1.29 -8.47
N ILE A 115 -0.89 -0.46 -8.35
CA ILE A 115 -0.84 0.92 -8.83
C ILE A 115 0.15 1.77 -8.02
N ASP A 116 0.17 1.61 -6.70
CA ASP A 116 1.13 2.26 -5.80
C ASP A 116 2.58 1.96 -6.22
N THR A 117 2.93 0.68 -6.33
CA THR A 117 4.30 0.26 -6.69
C THR A 117 4.71 0.75 -8.06
N VAL A 118 3.85 0.59 -9.07
CA VAL A 118 4.16 1.05 -10.44
C VAL A 118 4.36 2.56 -10.46
N LEU A 119 3.46 3.34 -9.84
CA LEU A 119 3.60 4.80 -9.77
C LEU A 119 4.87 5.20 -9.02
N PHE A 120 5.14 4.57 -7.87
CA PHE A 120 6.31 4.88 -7.06
C PHE A 120 7.60 4.66 -7.86
N PHE A 121 7.83 3.45 -8.38
CA PHE A 121 9.10 3.15 -9.04
C PHE A 121 9.26 3.87 -10.38
N CYS A 122 8.19 4.11 -11.12
CA CYS A 122 8.24 4.95 -12.32
C CYS A 122 8.61 6.40 -11.97
N VAL A 123 7.94 7.04 -11.01
CA VAL A 123 8.23 8.44 -10.66
C VAL A 123 9.58 8.57 -9.95
N ALA A 124 9.95 7.63 -9.10
CA ALA A 124 11.18 7.67 -8.32
C ALA A 124 12.43 7.37 -9.16
N PHE A 125 12.34 6.46 -10.14
CA PHE A 125 13.54 5.88 -10.77
C PHE A 125 13.57 5.88 -12.30
N ILE A 126 12.53 6.38 -12.98
CA ILE A 126 12.61 6.55 -14.44
C ILE A 126 13.75 7.51 -14.79
N GLY A 127 14.63 7.09 -15.72
CA GLY A 127 15.83 7.84 -16.08
C GLY A 127 17.02 7.67 -15.11
N ILE A 128 16.85 6.94 -14.00
CA ILE A 128 17.94 6.56 -13.07
C ILE A 128 18.32 5.10 -13.30
N PHE A 129 17.33 4.22 -13.39
CA PHE A 129 17.51 2.80 -13.72
C PHE A 129 16.92 2.46 -15.09
N PRO A 130 17.47 1.45 -15.80
CA PRO A 130 16.86 0.96 -17.04
C PRO A 130 15.47 0.38 -16.75
N LEU A 131 14.55 0.51 -17.71
CA LEU A 131 13.19 0.01 -17.57
C LEU A 131 13.19 -1.53 -17.50
N LEU A 132 13.87 -2.16 -18.46
CA LEU A 132 14.04 -3.61 -18.55
C LEU A 132 15.39 -4.05 -17.98
N PRO A 133 15.50 -5.28 -17.46
CA PRO A 133 16.78 -5.84 -17.05
C PRO A 133 17.76 -5.87 -18.22
N ALA A 134 18.94 -5.25 -18.04
CA ALA A 134 20.02 -5.22 -19.03
C ALA A 134 21.32 -5.83 -18.48
N GLY A 135 21.21 -6.67 -17.45
CA GLY A 135 22.33 -7.30 -16.75
C GLY A 135 21.95 -7.69 -15.32
N LEU A 136 22.95 -7.82 -14.45
CA LEU A 136 22.77 -8.15 -13.02
C LEU A 136 22.47 -6.94 -12.13
N GLY A 137 22.32 -5.74 -12.73
CA GLY A 137 22.00 -4.51 -12.01
C GLY A 137 20.49 -4.31 -11.80
N PRO A 138 20.09 -3.41 -10.89
CA PRO A 138 18.69 -3.09 -10.66
C PRO A 138 18.07 -2.43 -11.90
N SER A 139 16.87 -2.88 -12.26
CA SER A 139 15.98 -2.27 -13.24
C SER A 139 14.69 -1.83 -12.57
N VAL A 140 13.97 -0.89 -13.18
CA VAL A 140 12.65 -0.46 -12.67
C VAL A 140 11.71 -1.66 -12.57
N LEU A 141 11.71 -2.55 -13.57
CA LEU A 141 10.90 -3.77 -13.56
C LEU A 141 11.28 -4.72 -12.41
N SER A 142 12.57 -4.97 -12.18
CA SER A 142 13.00 -5.89 -11.09
C SER A 142 12.63 -5.35 -9.71
N LEU A 143 12.71 -4.02 -9.52
CA LEU A 143 12.30 -3.37 -8.26
C LEU A 143 10.78 -3.47 -8.05
N ILE A 144 9.99 -3.21 -9.10
CA ILE A 144 8.52 -3.39 -9.06
C ILE A 144 8.17 -4.84 -8.71
N GLN A 145 8.83 -5.81 -9.34
CA GLN A 145 8.57 -7.23 -9.10
C GLN A 145 8.88 -7.63 -7.65
N GLY A 146 10.06 -7.23 -7.13
CA GLY A 146 10.46 -7.53 -5.76
C GLY A 146 9.48 -6.96 -4.74
N ASP A 147 9.12 -5.69 -4.88
CA ASP A 147 8.18 -5.01 -3.99
C ASP A 147 6.75 -5.61 -4.08
N LEU A 148 6.25 -5.91 -5.29
CA LEU A 148 4.93 -6.50 -5.47
C LEU A 148 4.82 -7.90 -4.88
N ILE A 149 5.83 -8.74 -5.00
CA ILE A 149 5.81 -10.08 -4.40
C ILE A 149 5.62 -9.97 -2.89
N VAL A 150 6.34 -9.06 -2.24
CA VAL A 150 6.19 -8.80 -0.81
C VAL A 150 4.78 -8.29 -0.50
N LYS A 151 4.32 -7.24 -1.19
CA LYS A 151 2.99 -6.64 -0.94
C LYS A 151 1.84 -7.63 -1.13
N LEU A 152 1.86 -8.42 -2.21
CA LEU A 152 0.82 -9.40 -2.50
C LEU A 152 0.85 -10.58 -1.52
N SER A 153 2.03 -11.02 -1.09
CA SER A 153 2.16 -12.03 -0.03
C SER A 153 1.56 -11.55 1.28
N PHE A 154 1.80 -10.29 1.65
CA PHE A 154 1.21 -9.69 2.84
C PHE A 154 -0.29 -9.45 2.69
N ALA A 155 -0.77 -9.07 1.52
CA ALA A 155 -2.21 -8.93 1.25
C ALA A 155 -2.93 -10.26 1.48
N LEU A 156 -2.35 -11.39 1.06
CA LEU A 156 -2.86 -12.73 1.35
C LEU A 156 -2.77 -13.05 2.85
N PHE A 157 -1.62 -12.80 3.47
CA PHE A 157 -1.40 -13.04 4.90
C PHE A 157 -2.44 -12.31 5.77
N PHE A 158 -2.72 -11.03 5.46
CA PHE A 158 -3.64 -10.20 6.22
C PHE A 158 -5.11 -10.59 6.10
N LEU A 159 -5.48 -11.48 5.18
CA LEU A 159 -6.84 -12.03 5.13
C LEU A 159 -7.19 -12.82 6.40
N ALA A 160 -6.22 -13.52 6.99
CA ALA A 160 -6.45 -14.28 8.23
C ALA A 160 -6.79 -13.37 9.43
N PRO A 161 -5.97 -12.36 9.81
CA PRO A 161 -6.33 -11.43 10.87
C PRO A 161 -7.53 -10.56 10.50
N PHE A 162 -7.73 -10.21 9.23
CA PHE A 162 -8.93 -9.50 8.79
C PHE A 162 -10.20 -10.30 9.13
N ARG A 163 -10.23 -11.58 8.78
CA ARG A 163 -11.36 -12.48 9.10
C ARG A 163 -11.60 -12.60 10.59
N ALA A 164 -10.54 -12.73 11.39
CA ALA A 164 -10.65 -12.83 12.85
C ALA A 164 -11.25 -11.56 13.47
N LEU A 165 -10.91 -10.38 12.93
CA LEU A 165 -11.41 -9.09 13.41
C LEU A 165 -12.82 -8.76 12.91
N MET A 166 -13.24 -9.29 11.77
CA MET A 166 -14.58 -9.06 11.22
C MET A 166 -15.71 -9.42 12.20
N GLY A 167 -15.53 -10.43 13.04
CA GLY A 167 -16.54 -10.82 14.04
C GLY A 167 -16.74 -9.79 15.16
N ARG A 168 -15.79 -8.86 15.35
CA ARG A 168 -15.81 -7.82 16.39
C ARG A 168 -16.16 -6.44 15.86
N ILE A 169 -16.03 -6.24 14.54
CA ILE A 169 -16.27 -4.96 13.88
C ILE A 169 -17.68 -4.98 13.30
N VAL A 170 -18.63 -4.33 13.97
CA VAL A 170 -20.00 -4.18 13.45
C VAL A 170 -19.93 -3.41 12.13
N PRO A 171 -20.30 -4.01 10.99
CA PRO A 171 -20.19 -3.34 9.71
C PRO A 171 -21.21 -2.22 9.61
N MET A 172 -20.78 -1.06 9.10
CA MET A 172 -21.75 -0.05 8.68
C MET A 172 -22.66 -0.64 7.60
N LYS A 173 -23.97 -0.60 7.86
CA LYS A 173 -25.01 -1.03 6.92
C LYS A 173 -24.90 -0.18 5.64
N PRO A 174 -25.10 -0.76 4.45
CA PRO A 174 -25.19 0.02 3.23
C PRO A 174 -26.29 1.07 3.38
N ILE A 175 -26.05 2.29 2.88
CA ILE A 175 -27.13 3.25 2.66
C ILE A 175 -28.05 2.61 1.63
N THR A 176 -29.21 2.12 2.08
CA THR A 176 -30.25 1.65 1.16
C THR A 176 -30.65 2.87 0.34
N ALA A 177 -30.42 2.85 -0.97
CA ALA A 177 -31.01 3.84 -1.84
C ALA A 177 -32.54 3.72 -1.67
N SER A 178 -33.18 4.75 -1.13
CA SER A 178 -34.64 4.86 -1.23
C SER A 178 -34.95 4.87 -2.73
N ARG A 179 -35.87 3.99 -3.12
CA ARG A 179 -36.33 3.77 -4.49
C ARG A 179 -36.63 5.06 -5.25
#